data_AF-A0A7C5LTF6-F1
#
_entry.id   AF-A0A7C5LTF6-F1
#
_cell.length_a   1.000
_cell.length_b   1.000
_cell.length_c   1.000
_cell.angle_alpha   90.00
_cell.angle_beta   90.00
_cell.angle_gamma   90.00
#
_symmetry.space_group_name_H-M   'P 1'
#
loop_
_entity.id
_entity.type
_entity.pdbx_description
1 polymer ?
#
loop_
_entity_poly.entity_id
_entity_poly.type
_entity_poly.pdbx_seq_one_letter_code
_entity_poly.pdbx_strand_id
1 'polypeptide(L)' 'MINYKDSKMLTLLSPAKKLDLEPVEIPIPPTQPVLQKDTTELVRCLKTKSAADLKALMKLSDPLAELNA' A
#
# COMPACT_ATOMS: atom_id res chain seq x y z
N MET A 1 -20.58 -11.75 2.55
CA MET A 1 -20.27 -10.56 3.39
C MET A 1 -19.86 -11.08 4.76
N ILE A 2 -18.58 -11.00 5.15
CA ILE A 2 -18.13 -11.52 6.44
C ILE A 2 -18.64 -10.59 7.54
N ASN A 3 -19.50 -11.10 8.43
CA ASN A 3 -20.08 -10.36 9.53
C ASN A 3 -19.14 -10.48 10.74
N TYR A 4 -18.25 -9.52 10.95
CA TYR A 4 -17.27 -9.54 12.05
C TYR A 4 -17.88 -9.30 13.44
N LYS A 5 -19.20 -9.04 13.54
CA LYS A 5 -19.87 -8.71 14.80
C LYS A 5 -19.73 -9.78 15.90
N ASP A 6 -19.42 -11.03 15.53
CA ASP A 6 -19.22 -12.13 16.48
C ASP A 6 -17.73 -12.48 16.72
N SER A 7 -16.79 -11.82 16.03
CA SER A 7 -15.35 -12.05 16.20
C SER A 7 -14.76 -11.14 17.27
N LYS A 8 -14.31 -11.72 18.39
CA LYS A 8 -13.70 -10.99 19.52
C LYS A 8 -12.21 -10.68 19.36
N MET A 9 -11.61 -10.90 18.18
CA MET A 9 -10.16 -10.81 17.99
C MET A 9 -9.80 -10.13 16.67
N LEU A 10 -8.78 -9.26 16.73
CA LEU A 10 -8.18 -8.57 15.60
C LEU A 10 -6.67 -8.84 15.56
N THR A 11 -6.18 -9.35 14.44
CA THR A 11 -4.75 -9.54 14.19
C THR A 11 -4.21 -8.37 13.38
N LEU A 12 -3.10 -7.78 13.84
CA LEU A 12 -2.39 -6.72 13.13
C LEU A 12 -1.05 -7.27 12.63
N LEU A 13 -0.79 -7.10 11.34
CA LEU A 13 0.46 -7.47 10.69
C LEU A 13 1.09 -6.23 10.04
N SER A 14 2.42 -6.21 9.99
CA SER A 14 3.15 -5.19 9.24
C SER A 14 3.01 -5.43 7.73
N PRO A 15 3.00 -4.38 6.90
CA PRO A 15 2.99 -4.53 5.44
C PRO A 15 4.33 -5.03 4.90
N ALA A 16 4.31 -5.56 3.68
CA ALA A 16 5.50 -5.95 2.93
C ALA A 16 5.97 -4.84 1.98
N LYS A 17 7.27 -4.80 1.68
CA LYS A 17 7.84 -3.89 0.67
C LYS A 17 7.70 -4.41 -0.77
N LYS A 18 7.76 -5.73 -0.95
CA LYS A 18 7.64 -6.38 -2.26
C LYS A 18 6.16 -6.62 -2.55
N LEU A 19 5.72 -6.20 -3.72
CA LEU A 19 4.38 -6.50 -4.24
C LEU A 19 4.48 -7.65 -5.25
N ASP A 20 3.52 -8.56 -5.17
CA ASP A 20 3.25 -9.55 -6.21
C ASP A 20 1.91 -9.16 -6.84
N LEU A 21 1.93 -8.88 -8.15
CA LEU A 21 0.77 -8.40 -8.90
C LEU A 21 0.21 -9.48 -9.81
N GLU A 22 0.75 -10.71 -9.75
CA GLU A 22 0.17 -11.84 -10.46
C GLU A 22 -1.25 -12.10 -9.94
N PRO A 23 -2.24 -12.34 -10.82
CA PRO A 23 -3.59 -12.66 -10.41
C PRO A 23 -3.60 -13.87 -9.48
N VAL A 24 -4.29 -13.76 -8.35
CA VAL A 24 -4.44 -14.85 -7.39
C VAL A 24 -5.92 -15.12 -7.15
N GLU A 25 -6.31 -16.40 -7.17
CA GLU A 25 -7.64 -16.80 -6.73
C GLU A 25 -7.68 -16.77 -5.20
N ILE A 26 -8.42 -15.81 -4.66
CA ILE A 26 -8.68 -15.68 -3.23
C ILE A 26 -10.11 -16.13 -2.93
N PRO A 27 -10.32 -16.94 -1.88
CA PRO A 27 -11.66 -17.45 -1.52
C PRO A 27 -12.60 -16.38 -0.96
N ILE A 28 -12.12 -15.14 -0.85
CA ILE A 28 -12.85 -13.99 -0.30
C ILE A 28 -12.86 -12.89 -1.37
N PRO A 29 -14.02 -12.31 -1.70
CA PRO A 29 -14.09 -11.17 -2.61
C PRO A 29 -13.27 -9.98 -2.09
N PRO A 30 -12.54 -9.27 -2.97
CA PRO A 30 -11.83 -8.06 -2.58
C PRO A 30 -12.80 -6.97 -2.12
N THR A 31 -12.38 -6.20 -1.12
CA THR A 31 -13.10 -5.03 -0.61
C THR A 31 -12.33 -3.76 -0.93
N GLN A 32 -12.97 -2.59 -0.78
CA GLN A 32 -12.30 -1.31 -0.96
C GLN A 32 -11.68 -0.78 0.35
N PRO A 33 -10.50 -0.13 0.32
CA PRO A 33 -9.94 0.53 1.49
C PRO A 33 -10.85 1.64 2.01
N VAL A 34 -10.94 1.80 3.33
CA VAL A 34 -11.82 2.81 3.96
C VAL A 34 -11.21 4.22 4.04
N LEU A 35 -9.88 4.33 4.04
CA LEU A 35 -9.14 5.60 4.20
C LEU A 35 -8.70 6.23 2.87
N GLN A 36 -9.58 6.23 1.85
CA GLN A 36 -9.22 6.70 0.51
C GLN A 36 -8.80 8.18 0.46
N LYS A 37 -9.43 9.02 1.29
CA LYS A 37 -9.11 10.46 1.37
C LYS A 37 -7.67 10.68 1.85
N ASP A 38 -7.32 10.06 2.98
CA ASP A 38 -5.97 10.18 3.56
C ASP A 38 -4.91 9.63 2.62
N THR A 39 -5.16 8.46 1.98
CA THR A 39 -4.28 7.90 0.96
C THR A 39 -4.05 8.89 -0.19
N THR A 40 -5.11 9.57 -0.64
CA THR A 40 -5.01 10.55 -1.74
C THR A 40 -4.17 11.76 -1.36
N GLU A 41 -4.26 12.24 -0.13
CA GLU A 41 -3.45 13.35 0.37
C GLU A 41 -1.96 13.00 0.39
N LEU A 42 -1.61 11.80 0.89
CA LEU A 42 -0.25 11.31 0.89
C LEU A 42 0.31 11.16 -0.53
N VAL A 43 -0.47 10.56 -1.44
CA VAL A 43 -0.07 10.40 -2.85
C VAL A 43 0.15 11.75 -3.52
N ARG A 44 -0.71 12.75 -3.26
CA ARG A 44 -0.54 14.10 -3.83
C ARG A 44 0.79 14.72 -3.40
N CYS A 45 1.18 14.56 -2.14
CA CYS A 45 2.46 15.06 -1.63
C CYS A 45 3.63 14.33 -2.30
N LEU A 46 3.61 12.99 -2.32
CA LEU A 46 4.72 12.19 -2.87
C LEU A 46 4.90 12.37 -4.38
N LYS A 47 3.83 12.60 -5.15
CA LYS A 47 3.89 12.88 -6.60
C LYS A 47 4.65 14.14 -6.99
N THR A 48 4.93 15.03 -6.02
CA THR A 48 5.75 16.23 -6.26
C THR A 48 7.25 15.99 -6.10
N LYS A 49 7.65 14.79 -5.67
CA LYS A 49 9.05 14.43 -5.39
C LYS A 49 9.68 13.80 -6.62
N SER A 50 10.93 14.16 -6.91
CA SER A 50 11.70 13.50 -7.95
C SER A 50 12.13 12.10 -7.52
N ALA A 51 12.55 11.25 -8.45
CA ALA A 51 13.15 9.96 -8.13
C ALA A 51 14.34 10.11 -7.18
N ALA A 52 15.18 11.15 -7.36
CA ALA A 52 16.30 11.44 -6.46
C ALA A 52 15.83 11.78 -5.04
N ASP A 53 14.77 12.58 -4.89
CA ASP A 53 14.17 12.90 -3.60
C ASP A 53 13.61 11.64 -2.92
N LEU A 54 12.89 10.79 -3.68
CA LEU A 54 12.32 9.54 -3.17
C LEU A 54 13.42 8.55 -2.77
N LYS A 55 14.49 8.46 -3.55
CA LYS A 55 15.68 7.65 -3.23
C LYS A 55 16.26 8.04 -1.88
N ALA A 56 16.47 9.34 -1.65
CA ALA A 56 17.03 9.85 -0.41
C ALA A 56 16.07 9.67 0.77
N LEU A 57 14.79 9.98 0.58
CA LEU A 57 13.75 9.89 1.60
C LEU A 57 13.53 8.45 2.08
N MET A 58 13.41 7.51 1.13
CA MET A 58 13.02 6.13 1.38
C MET A 58 14.21 5.15 1.40
N LYS A 59 15.43 5.65 1.14
CA LYS A 59 16.68 4.87 1.05
C LYS A 59 16.59 3.75 0.00
N LEU A 60 16.10 4.09 -1.19
CA LEU A 60 15.88 3.14 -2.29
C LEU A 60 17.14 2.99 -3.16
N SER A 61 17.17 1.92 -3.96
CA SER A 61 18.06 1.82 -5.12
C SER A 61 17.55 2.69 -6.26
N ASP A 62 18.40 2.99 -7.25
CA ASP A 62 17.99 3.77 -8.41
C ASP A 62 16.80 3.17 -9.17
N PRO A 63 16.76 1.86 -9.50
CA PRO A 63 15.61 1.28 -10.19
C PRO A 63 14.32 1.36 -9.39
N LEU A 64 14.42 1.23 -8.07
CA LEU A 64 13.25 1.27 -7.19
C LEU A 64 12.78 2.70 -6.97
N ALA A 65 13.68 3.68 -6.95
CA ALA A 65 13.31 5.09 -6.91
C ALA A 65 12.55 5.52 -8.17
N GLU A 66 13.02 5.10 -9.35
CA GLU A 66 12.32 5.39 -10.62
C GLU A 66 10.97 4.68 -10.73
N LEU A 67 10.87 3.44 -10.22
CA LEU A 67 9.58 2.75 -10.16
C LEU A 67 8.54 3.47 -9.27
N ASN A 68 9.00 4.25 -8.28
CA ASN A 68 8.13 4.90 -7.30
C ASN A 68 7.90 6.40 -7.56
N ALA A 69 8.57 7.00 -8.54
CA ALA A 69 8.41 8.41 -8.94
C ALA A 69 7.11 8.64 -9.72
#